data_AF-A0A660XZD4-F1
#
_entry.id   AF-A0A660XZD4-F1
#
_cell.length_a   1.000
_cell.length_b   1.000
_cell.length_c   1.000
_cell.angle_alpha   90.00
_cell.angle_beta   90.00
_cell.angle_gamma   90.00
#
_symmetry.space_group_name_H-M   'P 1'
#
loop_
_entity.id
_entity.type
_entity.pdbx_description
1 polymer ?
#
loop_
_entity_poly.entity_id
_entity_poly.type
_entity_poly.pdbx_seq_one_letter_code
_entity_poly.pdbx_strand_id
1 'polypeptide(L)'
;MIRRAQREFCDVRILLQDVSPVRARLKLRGRWRQYEIAISEVILPQARIYSYYALKGGKVVVGFDNTADNEVLRKVYGSDFGKHQYDLIPHKHGPEKQTCEITDEMTFDDFVNWLHNNL
;
A
#
# COMPACT_ATOMS: atom_id res chain seq x y z
N MET A 1 -3.01 7.60 -11.65
CA MET A 1 -3.16 6.20 -11.21
C MET A 1 -4.12 5.36 -12.06
N ILE A 2 -5.45 5.58 -12.05
CA ILE A 2 -6.45 4.67 -12.67
C ILE A 2 -6.10 4.27 -14.12
N ARG A 3 -5.81 5.24 -15.00
CA ARG A 3 -5.44 4.94 -16.40
C ARG A 3 -4.19 4.08 -16.53
N ARG A 4 -3.21 4.27 -15.63
CA ARG A 4 -1.99 3.44 -15.59
C ARG A 4 -2.32 2.04 -15.09
N ALA A 5 -3.10 1.91 -14.01
CA ALA A 5 -3.56 0.60 -13.53
C ALA A 5 -4.32 -0.18 -14.61
N GLN A 6 -5.17 0.48 -15.41
CA GLN A 6 -5.88 -0.15 -16.55
C GLN A 6 -4.97 -0.59 -17.70
N ARG A 7 -3.74 -0.06 -17.79
CA ARG A 7 -2.74 -0.51 -18.77
C ARG A 7 -1.88 -1.65 -18.23
N GLU A 8 -1.59 -1.63 -16.94
CA GLU A 8 -0.72 -2.62 -16.29
C GLU A 8 -1.47 -3.89 -15.87
N PHE A 9 -2.74 -3.76 -15.46
CA PHE A 9 -3.52 -4.82 -14.86
C PHE A 9 -4.76 -5.16 -15.69
N CYS A 10 -5.17 -6.42 -15.65
CA CYS A 10 -6.43 -6.90 -16.19
C CYS A 10 -7.55 -6.76 -15.16
N ASP A 11 -8.81 -6.73 -15.63
CA ASP A 11 -10.02 -6.73 -14.80
C ASP A 11 -10.03 -5.68 -13.69
N VAL A 12 -9.57 -4.48 -14.00
CA VAL A 12 -9.50 -3.38 -13.03
C VAL A 12 -10.92 -2.98 -12.62
N ARG A 13 -11.20 -3.10 -11.33
CA ARG A 13 -12.45 -2.69 -10.68
C ARG A 13 -12.17 -1.56 -9.71
N ILE A 14 -12.80 -0.42 -9.91
CA ILE A 14 -12.78 0.69 -8.97
C ILE A 14 -13.82 0.38 -7.89
N LEU A 15 -13.37 0.20 -6.65
CA LEU A 15 -14.24 -0.11 -5.51
C LEU A 15 -14.67 1.15 -4.76
N LEU A 16 -13.81 2.17 -4.76
CA LEU A 16 -14.09 3.48 -4.17
C LEU A 16 -13.33 4.54 -4.95
N GLN A 17 -14.02 5.63 -5.28
CA GLN A 17 -13.40 6.85 -5.76
C GLN A 17 -14.17 8.02 -5.15
N ASP A 18 -13.47 8.84 -4.37
CA ASP A 18 -14.02 10.01 -3.69
C ASP A 18 -13.01 11.14 -3.77
N VAL A 19 -13.44 12.35 -4.11
CA VAL A 19 -12.59 13.53 -4.19
C VAL A 19 -13.33 14.70 -3.56
N SER A 20 -12.67 15.34 -2.60
CA SER A 20 -13.16 16.52 -1.90
C SER A 20 -11.99 17.48 -1.65
N PRO A 21 -12.24 18.73 -1.24
CA PRO A 21 -11.17 19.67 -0.91
C PRO A 21 -10.25 19.20 0.24
N VAL A 22 -10.75 18.34 1.13
CA VAL A 22 -10.04 17.90 2.34
C VAL A 22 -9.39 16.52 2.20
N ARG A 23 -9.75 15.76 1.16
CA ARG A 23 -9.15 14.44 0.87
C ARG A 23 -9.50 13.94 -0.53
N ALA A 24 -8.65 13.09 -1.06
CA ALA A 24 -9.00 12.16 -2.15
C ALA A 24 -8.81 10.71 -1.68
N ARG A 25 -9.70 9.82 -2.10
CA ARG A 25 -9.64 8.38 -1.80
C ARG A 25 -9.82 7.58 -3.07
N LEU A 26 -8.98 6.56 -3.23
CA LEU A 26 -9.08 5.58 -4.29
C LEU A 26 -8.91 4.19 -3.70
N LYS A 27 -9.81 3.27 -4.05
CA LYS A 27 -9.60 1.84 -3.86
C LYS A 27 -9.89 1.13 -5.17
N LEU A 28 -8.98 0.27 -5.59
CA LEU A 28 -9.17 -0.57 -6.76
C LEU A 28 -8.64 -1.98 -6.54
N ARG A 29 -9.19 -2.90 -7.31
CA ARG A 29 -8.70 -4.27 -7.48
C ARG A 29 -8.36 -4.48 -8.95
N GLY A 30 -7.42 -5.36 -9.22
CA GLY A 30 -7.10 -5.81 -10.56
C GLY A 30 -6.39 -7.16 -10.52
N ARG A 31 -5.96 -7.64 -11.67
CA ARG A 31 -5.13 -8.84 -11.79
C ARG A 31 -3.87 -8.53 -12.58
N TRP A 32 -2.75 -9.06 -12.12
CA TRP A 32 -1.48 -8.98 -12.82
C TRP A 32 -0.83 -10.35 -12.81
N ARG A 33 -0.68 -10.96 -13.99
CA ARG A 33 -0.30 -12.37 -14.13
C ARG A 33 -1.20 -13.27 -13.25
N GLN A 34 -0.60 -14.06 -12.36
CA GLN A 34 -1.29 -14.95 -11.40
C GLN A 34 -1.70 -14.25 -10.10
N TYR A 35 -1.43 -12.95 -9.96
CA TYR A 35 -1.65 -12.21 -8.72
C TYR A 35 -2.90 -11.35 -8.80
N GLU A 36 -3.67 -11.35 -7.71
CA GLU A 36 -4.67 -10.33 -7.45
C GLU A 36 -3.98 -9.10 -6.86
N ILE A 37 -4.26 -7.95 -7.45
CA ILE A 37 -3.68 -6.68 -7.02
C ILE A 37 -4.74 -5.89 -6.26
N ALA A 38 -4.38 -5.41 -5.07
CA ALA A 38 -5.21 -4.55 -4.24
C ALA A 38 -4.50 -3.24 -3.96
N ILE A 39 -5.13 -2.14 -4.33
CA ILE A 39 -4.58 -0.80 -4.17
C ILE A 39 -5.58 0.04 -3.38
N SER A 40 -5.11 0.69 -2.34
CA SER A 40 -5.82 1.78 -1.67
C SER A 40 -4.88 2.96 -1.51
N GLU A 41 -5.39 4.15 -1.75
CA GLU A 41 -4.67 5.38 -1.49
C GLU A 41 -5.63 6.44 -0.96
N VAL A 42 -5.17 7.19 0.04
CA VAL A 42 -5.83 8.35 0.61
C VAL A 42 -4.82 9.48 0.63
N ILE A 43 -5.14 10.53 -0.11
CA ILE A 43 -4.35 11.77 -0.15
C ILE A 43 -5.06 12.78 0.74
N LEU A 44 -4.34 13.26 1.75
CA LEU A 44 -4.71 14.34 2.66
C LEU A 44 -3.82 15.56 2.35
N PRO A 45 -4.18 16.77 2.81
CA PRO A 45 -3.39 17.97 2.52
C PRO A 45 -1.93 17.91 2.99
N GLN A 46 -1.62 17.13 4.05
CA GLN A 46 -0.27 16.98 4.59
C GLN A 46 0.22 15.52 4.67
N ALA A 47 -0.51 14.56 4.12
CA ALA A 47 -0.18 13.15 4.28
C ALA A 47 -0.69 12.28 3.14
N ARG A 48 0.00 11.15 2.88
CA ARG A 48 -0.42 10.13 1.93
C ARG A 48 -0.45 8.77 2.60
N ILE A 49 -1.64 8.24 2.81
CA ILE A 49 -1.83 6.89 3.34
C ILE A 49 -2.04 5.97 2.14
N TYR A 50 -1.27 4.90 2.04
CA TYR A 50 -1.44 3.93 0.96
C TYR A 50 -1.32 2.49 1.46
N SER A 51 -1.89 1.59 0.67
CA SER A 51 -1.67 0.16 0.80
C SER A 51 -1.71 -0.52 -0.56
N TYR A 52 -0.60 -1.16 -0.94
CA TYR A 52 -0.40 -1.83 -2.22
C TYR A 52 -0.04 -3.30 -1.99
N TYR A 53 -0.91 -4.20 -2.43
CA TYR A 53 -0.76 -5.63 -2.18
C TYR A 53 -0.82 -6.44 -3.45
N ALA A 54 0.04 -7.45 -3.53
CA ALA A 54 -0.11 -8.57 -4.44
C ALA A 54 -0.47 -9.83 -3.64
N LEU A 55 -1.54 -10.49 -4.07
CA LEU A 55 -2.07 -11.70 -3.46
C LEU A 55 -2.05 -12.85 -4.46
N LYS A 56 -1.83 -14.07 -3.99
CA LYS A 56 -1.93 -15.30 -4.79
C LYS A 56 -2.84 -16.30 -4.08
N GLY A 57 -3.95 -16.66 -4.72
CA GLY A 57 -4.97 -17.52 -4.11
C GLY A 57 -5.55 -16.93 -2.82
N GLY A 58 -5.78 -15.61 -2.78
CA GLY A 58 -6.30 -14.90 -1.60
C GLY A 58 -5.28 -14.63 -0.49
N LYS A 59 -4.06 -15.15 -0.58
CA LYS A 59 -3.00 -14.92 0.42
C LYS A 59 -2.09 -13.77 0.02
N VAL A 60 -1.70 -12.94 1.01
CA VAL A 60 -0.72 -11.87 0.80
C VAL A 60 0.64 -12.47 0.46
N VAL A 61 1.19 -12.08 -0.69
CA VAL A 61 2.57 -12.41 -1.07
C VAL A 61 3.51 -11.28 -0.67
N VAL A 62 3.07 -10.04 -0.89
CA VAL A 62 3.75 -8.82 -0.46
C VAL A 62 2.72 -7.71 -0.26
N GLY A 63 2.99 -6.83 0.71
CA GLY A 63 2.26 -5.59 0.92
C GLY A 63 3.21 -4.43 1.12
N PHE A 64 2.87 -3.25 0.64
CA PHE A 64 3.55 -1.99 0.94
C PHE A 64 2.54 -1.01 1.47
N ASP A 65 2.74 -0.58 2.72
CA ASP A 65 1.83 0.29 3.43
C ASP A 65 2.54 1.57 3.85
N ASN A 66 1.79 2.66 3.96
CA ASN A 66 2.16 3.84 4.73
C ASN A 66 1.01 4.17 5.67
N THR A 67 1.12 3.67 6.90
CA THR A 67 0.09 3.78 7.93
C THR A 67 0.76 3.79 9.31
N ALA A 68 0.01 4.22 10.32
CA ALA A 68 0.38 3.96 11.69
C ALA A 68 0.18 2.45 11.97
N ASP A 69 1.28 1.73 12.16
CA ASP A 69 1.31 0.32 12.53
C ASP A 69 2.10 0.17 13.84
N ASN A 70 1.48 -0.42 14.86
CA ASN A 70 2.08 -0.52 16.19
C ASN A 70 3.39 -1.31 16.22
N GLU A 71 3.54 -2.35 15.41
CA GLU A 71 4.79 -3.11 15.33
C GLU A 71 5.90 -2.25 14.73
N VAL A 72 5.58 -1.52 13.66
CA VAL A 72 6.53 -0.62 12.98
C VAL A 72 6.91 0.56 13.87
N LEU A 73 5.92 1.20 14.49
CA LEU A 73 6.12 2.32 15.42
C LEU A 73 7.00 1.91 16.60
N ARG A 74 6.81 0.72 17.17
CA ARG A 74 7.68 0.17 18.22
C ARG A 74 9.10 -0.08 17.73
N LYS A 75 9.28 -0.55 16.49
CA LYS A 75 10.62 -0.74 15.90
C LYS A 75 11.35 0.60 15.71
N VAL A 76 10.65 1.65 15.30
CA VAL A 76 11.26 2.97 15.02
C VAL A 76 11.51 3.77 16.30
N TYR A 77 10.52 3.83 17.20
CA TYR A 77 10.56 4.75 18.36
C TYR A 77 10.84 4.03 19.69
N GLY A 78 10.88 2.70 19.72
CA GLY A 78 11.16 1.93 20.95
C GLY A 78 10.17 2.26 22.07
N SER A 79 10.68 2.63 23.24
CA SER A 79 9.85 3.00 24.40
C SER A 79 9.03 4.28 24.20
N ASP A 80 9.45 5.15 23.29
CA ASP A 80 8.79 6.44 23.04
C ASP A 80 7.62 6.33 22.04
N PHE A 81 7.34 5.14 21.49
CA PHE A 81 6.32 4.94 20.44
C PHE A 81 4.94 5.50 20.81
N GLY A 82 4.58 5.56 22.10
CA GLY A 82 3.31 6.13 22.55
C GLY A 82 3.12 7.61 22.17
N LYS A 83 4.20 8.38 22.02
CA LYS A 83 4.16 9.77 21.55
C LYS A 83 3.94 9.89 20.03
N HIS A 84 4.13 8.80 19.31
CA HIS A 84 4.16 8.72 17.84
C HIS A 84 3.07 7.79 17.28
N GLN A 85 2.02 7.51 18.07
CA GLN A 85 0.99 6.52 17.74
C GLN A 85 0.23 6.77 16.42
N TYR A 86 0.36 7.96 15.84
CA TYR A 86 -0.29 8.36 14.59
C TYR A 86 0.69 8.62 13.45
N ASP A 87 2.00 8.44 13.69
CA ASP A 87 3.01 8.67 12.67
C ASP A 87 2.85 7.62 11.57
N LEU A 88 2.80 8.09 10.33
CA LEU A 88 2.71 7.23 9.15
C LEU A 88 4.12 6.80 8.79
N ILE A 89 4.39 5.50 8.85
CA ILE A 89 5.70 4.95 8.51
C ILE A 89 5.55 4.05 7.29
N PRO A 90 6.27 4.32 6.19
CA PRO A 90 6.35 3.40 5.08
C PRO A 90 7.00 2.07 5.47
N HIS A 91 6.34 0.97 5.14
CA HIS A 91 6.85 -0.37 5.43
C HIS A 91 6.34 -1.41 4.43
N LYS A 92 7.07 -2.51 4.38
CA LYS A 92 6.77 -3.69 3.58
C LYS A 92 6.40 -4.86 4.46
N HIS A 93 5.25 -5.46 4.18
CA HIS A 93 4.86 -6.76 4.68
C HIS A 93 5.32 -7.88 3.75
N GLY A 94 5.93 -8.92 4.32
CA GLY A 94 6.23 -10.16 3.60
C GLY A 94 5.01 -11.08 3.45
N PRO A 95 5.25 -12.33 3.02
CA PRO A 95 4.20 -13.34 2.84
C PRO A 95 3.33 -13.50 4.09
N GLU A 96 2.02 -13.47 3.90
CA GLU A 96 1.00 -13.55 4.95
C GLU A 96 1.24 -12.58 6.12
N LYS A 97 1.92 -11.45 5.83
CA LYS A 97 2.35 -10.42 6.80
C LYS A 97 3.24 -10.93 7.94
N GLN A 98 3.93 -12.05 7.76
CA GLN A 98 4.79 -12.63 8.81
C GLN A 98 6.07 -11.85 9.06
N THR A 99 6.49 -11.01 8.11
CA THR A 99 7.63 -10.12 8.27
C THR A 99 7.20 -8.68 7.98
N CYS A 100 7.89 -7.74 8.63
CA CYS A 100 7.68 -6.32 8.43
C CYS A 100 9.01 -5.58 8.44
N GLU A 101 9.29 -4.87 7.36
CA GLU A 101 10.53 -4.12 7.09
C GLU A 101 10.18 -2.65 6.85
N ILE A 102 10.92 -1.72 7.47
CA ILE A 102 10.76 -0.29 7.21
C ILE A 102 11.34 0.02 5.83
N THR A 103 10.64 0.82 5.04
CA THR A 103 11.08 1.20 3.70
C THR A 103 11.05 2.70 3.52
N ASP A 104 11.56 3.16 2.39
CA ASP A 104 11.21 4.47 1.87
C ASP A 104 9.75 4.48 1.41
N GLU A 105 9.25 5.68 1.11
CA GLU A 105 7.92 5.87 0.56
C GLU A 105 7.77 5.14 -0.79
N MET A 106 6.72 4.34 -0.91
CA MET A 106 6.38 3.60 -2.12
C MET A 106 5.31 4.36 -2.90
N THR A 107 5.63 4.82 -4.11
CA THR A 107 4.60 5.32 -5.03
C THR A 107 3.92 4.17 -5.77
N PHE A 108 2.80 4.45 -6.43
CA PHE A 108 2.15 3.44 -7.26
C PHE A 108 3.03 2.97 -8.43
N ASP A 109 3.80 3.88 -9.05
CA ASP A 109 4.66 3.52 -10.17
C ASP A 109 5.86 2.69 -9.68
N ASP A 110 6.40 3.00 -8.50
CA ASP A 110 7.43 2.16 -7.85
C ASP A 110 6.90 0.77 -7.54
N PHE A 111 5.66 0.66 -7.05
CA PHE A 111 5.04 -0.63 -6.79
C PHE A 111 4.87 -1.45 -8.08
N VAL A 112 4.40 -0.84 -9.17
CA VAL A 112 4.31 -1.52 -10.48
C VAL A 112 5.67 -2.00 -10.94
N ASN A 113 6.70 -1.15 -10.86
CA ASN A 113 8.07 -1.52 -11.25
C ASN A 113 8.60 -2.66 -10.35
N TRP A 114 8.29 -2.61 -9.06
CA TRP A 114 8.65 -3.66 -8.12
C TRP A 114 8.02 -5.00 -8.51
N LEU A 115 6.74 -5.01 -8.89
CA LEU A 115 6.06 -6.23 -9.38
C LEU A 115 6.80 -6.83 -10.58
N HIS A 116 7.11 -6.02 -11.59
CA HIS A 116 7.80 -6.50 -12.80
C HIS A 116 9.20 -7.07 -12.51
N ASN A 117 9.90 -6.53 -11.52
CA ASN A 117 11.26 -6.92 -11.19
C ASN A 117 11.36 -8.10 -10.20
N ASN A 118 10.31 -8.39 -9.44
CA ASN A 118 10.38 -9.32 -8.30
C ASN A 118 9.35 -10.46 -8.33
N LEU A 119 8.31 -10.38 -9.18
CA LEU A 119 7.23 -11.39 -9.32
C LEU A 119 6.98 -11.74 -10.81
#